data_AF-A0A0E4C8J9-F1
#
_entry.id   AF-A0A0E4C8J9-F1
#
_cell.length_a   1.000
_cell.length_b   1.000
_cell.length_c   1.000
_cell.angle_alpha   90.00
_cell.angle_beta   90.00
_cell.angle_gamma   90.00
#
_symmetry.space_group_name_H-M   'P 1'
#
loop_
_entity.id
_entity.type
_entity.pdbx_description
1 polymer ?
#
loop_
_entity_poly.entity_id
_entity_poly.type
_entity_poly.pdbx_seq_one_letter_code
_entity_poly.pdbx_strand_id
1 'polypeptide(L)'
;MKTRNVIYLITFAIIAFLIFKYGGGEDTPPLASISKQDVLEDFADLQDNPGIPSGTLGGTYYTTEVFFPDDYTGDLGNEFYVAMEDGHSILTQKYVIYKTTAQTDQSESLQYKLKDSWEDFKPPAGKYESHKYDGKKWIKVEVTED
;
A
#
# COMPACT_ATOMS: atom_id res chain seq x y z
N MET A 1 64.20 6.63 8.14
CA MET A 1 63.03 6.90 7.27
C MET A 1 62.29 5.60 6.92
N LYS A 2 61.58 4.94 7.84
CA LYS A 2 60.72 3.76 7.52
C LYS A 2 59.48 3.59 8.41
N THR A 3 59.36 4.33 9.51
CA THR A 3 58.23 4.23 10.47
C THR A 3 56.96 4.92 10.00
N ARG A 4 57.06 6.03 9.25
CA ARG A 4 55.87 6.76 8.76
C ARG A 4 55.03 5.90 7.80
N ASN A 5 55.67 5.14 6.91
CA ASN A 5 54.97 4.28 5.94
C ASN A 5 54.27 3.08 6.60
N VAL A 6 54.79 2.58 7.72
CA VAL A 6 54.19 1.46 8.47
C VAL A 6 52.92 1.91 9.19
N ILE A 7 52.91 3.13 9.75
CA ILE A 7 51.73 3.68 10.44
C ILE A 7 50.55 3.82 9.47
N TYR A 8 50.78 4.36 8.26
CA TYR A 8 49.70 4.50 7.26
C TYR A 8 49.09 3.15 6.87
N LEU A 9 49.90 2.09 6.81
CA LEU A 9 49.45 0.75 6.44
C LEU A 9 48.58 0.12 7.54
N ILE A 10 48.95 0.32 8.81
CA ILE A 10 48.14 -0.13 9.96
C ILE A 10 46.84 0.65 10.04
N THR A 11 46.88 1.98 9.88
CA THR A 11 45.67 2.81 9.88
C THR A 11 44.72 2.43 8.75
N PHE A 12 45.24 2.16 7.56
CA PHE A 12 44.43 1.69 6.44
C PHE A 12 43.79 0.33 6.71
N ALA A 13 44.53 -0.62 7.30
CA ALA A 13 44.00 -1.93 7.68
C ALA A 13 42.88 -1.83 8.73
N ILE A 14 43.01 -0.92 9.71
CA ILE A 14 41.97 -0.67 10.71
C ILE A 14 40.73 -0.06 10.07
N ILE A 15 40.88 0.92 9.17
CA ILE A 15 39.75 1.53 8.46
C ILE A 15 39.05 0.49 7.59
N ALA A 16 39.78 -0.33 6.84
CA ALA A 16 39.21 -1.40 6.03
C ALA A 16 38.48 -2.44 6.89
N PHE A 17 39.04 -2.82 8.04
CA PHE A 17 38.41 -3.74 8.98
C PHE A 17 37.12 -3.15 9.57
N LEU A 18 37.11 -1.86 9.91
CA LEU A 18 35.91 -1.17 10.39
C LEU A 18 34.83 -1.11 9.31
N ILE A 19 35.19 -0.79 8.07
CA ILE A 19 34.24 -0.79 6.93
C ILE A 19 33.68 -2.20 6.71
N PHE A 20 34.50 -3.25 6.81
CA PHE A 20 34.02 -4.62 6.60
C PHE A 20 33.14 -5.11 7.75
N LYS A 21 33.44 -4.72 8.99
CA LYS A 21 32.69 -5.16 10.16
C LYS A 21 31.37 -4.39 10.35
N TYR A 22 31.31 -3.13 9.94
CA TYR A 22 30.15 -2.26 10.10
C TYR A 22 29.42 -1.93 8.79
N GLY A 23 29.99 -2.33 7.63
CA GLY A 23 29.39 -2.15 6.31
C GLY A 23 28.63 -3.38 5.82
N GLY A 24 28.45 -4.40 6.67
CA GLY A 24 27.46 -5.44 6.41
C GLY A 24 26.08 -4.81 6.48
N GLY A 25 25.53 -4.47 5.32
CA GLY A 25 24.12 -4.12 5.22
C GLY A 25 23.32 -5.26 5.81
N GLU A 26 22.56 -4.98 6.86
CA GLU A 26 21.61 -5.95 7.38
C GLU A 26 20.65 -6.26 6.22
N ASP A 27 20.70 -7.52 5.73
CA ASP A 27 19.72 -8.07 4.80
C ASP A 27 18.37 -8.02 5.51
N THR A 28 17.69 -6.89 5.38
CA THR A 28 16.35 -6.70 5.91
C THR A 28 15.44 -7.55 5.03
N PRO A 29 14.70 -8.51 5.61
CA PRO A 29 13.79 -9.32 4.82
C PRO A 29 12.81 -8.40 4.08
N PRO A 30 12.44 -8.71 2.83
CA PRO A 30 11.46 -7.92 2.11
C PRO A 30 10.15 -7.87 2.89
N LEU A 31 9.53 -6.70 2.94
CA LEU A 31 8.22 -6.53 3.55
C LEU A 31 7.18 -7.37 2.82
N ALA A 32 6.25 -7.97 3.57
CA ALA A 32 5.14 -8.69 2.96
C ALA A 32 4.25 -7.73 2.17
N SER A 33 4.09 -7.99 0.88
CA SER A 33 3.19 -7.24 -0.01
C SER A 33 1.73 -7.43 0.43
N ILE A 34 0.92 -6.38 0.29
CA ILE A 34 -0.52 -6.44 0.60
C ILE A 34 -1.23 -7.07 -0.60
N SER A 35 -1.87 -8.21 -0.39
CA SER A 35 -2.53 -8.89 -1.50
C SER A 35 -3.85 -8.19 -1.88
N LYS A 36 -4.29 -8.40 -3.13
CA LYS A 36 -5.64 -7.96 -3.56
C LYS A 36 -6.72 -8.54 -2.65
N GLN A 37 -6.55 -9.78 -2.21
CA GLN A 37 -7.52 -10.44 -1.33
C GLN A 37 -7.62 -9.74 0.04
N ASP A 38 -6.49 -9.36 0.63
CA ASP A 38 -6.47 -8.63 1.91
C ASP A 38 -7.24 -7.31 1.78
N VAL A 39 -7.01 -6.56 0.69
CA VAL A 39 -7.75 -5.33 0.39
C VAL A 39 -9.25 -5.60 0.25
N LEU A 40 -9.63 -6.63 -0.52
CA LEU A 40 -11.04 -6.96 -0.72
C LEU A 40 -11.73 -7.34 0.62
N GLU A 41 -11.06 -8.07 1.49
CA GLU A 41 -11.58 -8.43 2.82
C GLU A 41 -11.75 -7.20 3.71
N ASP A 42 -10.75 -6.33 3.76
CA ASP A 42 -10.77 -5.11 4.58
C ASP A 42 -11.90 -4.14 4.17
N PHE A 43 -12.27 -4.13 2.88
CA PHE A 43 -13.34 -3.26 2.35
C PHE A 43 -14.70 -3.95 2.19
N ALA A 44 -14.85 -5.20 2.64
CA ALA A 44 -16.14 -5.90 2.62
C ALA A 44 -17.10 -5.37 3.71
N ASP A 45 -16.57 -4.89 4.83
CA ASP A 45 -17.32 -4.23 5.91
C ASP A 45 -16.69 -2.87 6.25
N LEU A 46 -17.46 -1.81 6.04
CA LEU A 46 -16.99 -0.43 6.21
C LEU A 46 -17.21 0.11 7.63
N GLN A 47 -17.83 -0.66 8.52
CA GLN A 47 -18.25 -0.18 9.85
C GLN A 47 -17.11 0.42 10.69
N ASP A 48 -15.89 -0.09 10.52
CA ASP A 48 -14.72 0.33 11.31
C ASP A 48 -13.75 1.22 10.53
N ASN A 49 -14.09 1.69 9.32
CA ASN A 49 -13.18 2.48 8.50
C ASN A 49 -13.32 4.00 8.79
N PRO A 50 -12.38 4.62 9.53
CA PRO A 50 -12.50 6.00 9.98
C PRO A 50 -12.38 7.04 8.86
N GLY A 51 -12.05 6.62 7.64
CA GLY A 51 -11.89 7.49 6.47
C GLY A 51 -13.17 7.74 5.68
N ILE A 52 -14.30 7.19 6.11
CA ILE A 52 -15.55 7.22 5.34
C ILE A 52 -16.50 8.28 5.91
N PRO A 53 -16.86 9.31 5.12
CA PRO A 53 -17.77 10.35 5.56
C PRO A 53 -19.18 9.79 5.75
N SER A 54 -20.01 10.48 6.54
CA SER A 54 -21.44 10.18 6.56
C SER A 54 -22.07 10.49 5.20
N GLY A 55 -23.03 9.67 4.77
CA GLY A 55 -23.75 9.85 3.51
C GLY A 55 -24.52 11.17 3.46
N THR A 56 -24.78 11.65 2.25
CA THR A 56 -25.29 12.99 1.95
C THR A 56 -26.64 13.29 2.61
N LEU A 57 -27.45 12.26 2.84
CA LEU A 57 -28.76 12.35 3.52
C LEU A 57 -28.82 11.60 4.86
N GLY A 58 -27.67 11.43 5.53
CA GLY A 58 -27.56 10.61 6.74
C GLY A 58 -27.59 9.11 6.47
N GLY A 59 -27.33 8.71 5.22
CA GLY A 59 -27.10 7.32 4.84
C GLY A 59 -25.71 6.83 5.23
N THR A 60 -25.50 5.52 5.12
CA THR A 60 -24.19 4.89 5.31
C THR A 60 -23.68 4.45 3.95
N TYR A 61 -22.45 4.84 3.62
CA TYR A 61 -21.78 4.32 2.43
C TYR A 61 -21.54 2.81 2.57
N TYR A 62 -21.77 2.07 1.49
CA TYR A 62 -21.37 0.68 1.36
C TYR A 62 -20.42 0.54 0.17
N THR A 63 -19.43 -0.35 0.29
CA THR A 63 -18.50 -0.59 -0.81
C THR A 63 -19.22 -1.26 -1.96
N THR A 64 -19.00 -0.73 -3.17
CA THR A 64 -19.59 -1.28 -4.39
C THR A 64 -18.54 -1.94 -5.26
N GLU A 65 -17.34 -1.33 -5.39
CA GLU A 65 -16.33 -1.82 -6.32
C GLU A 65 -14.92 -1.42 -5.88
N VAL A 66 -13.95 -2.32 -6.08
CA VAL A 66 -12.51 -2.04 -5.86
C VAL A 66 -11.78 -2.20 -7.19
N PHE A 67 -10.88 -1.26 -7.49
CA PHE A 67 -10.12 -1.20 -8.73
C PHE A 67 -8.62 -1.29 -8.44
N PHE A 68 -7.98 -2.27 -9.07
CA PHE A 68 -6.54 -2.46 -9.03
C PHE A 68 -5.95 -2.13 -10.40
N PRO A 69 -4.88 -1.31 -10.47
CA PRO A 69 -4.06 -1.22 -11.68
C PRO A 69 -3.58 -2.61 -12.12
N ASP A 70 -3.34 -2.79 -13.43
CA ASP A 70 -2.86 -4.06 -13.98
C ASP A 70 -1.49 -4.48 -13.41
N ASP A 71 -0.67 -3.50 -13.04
CA ASP A 71 0.65 -3.64 -12.44
C ASP A 71 0.63 -3.69 -10.90
N TYR A 72 -0.54 -3.84 -10.28
CA TYR A 72 -0.64 -3.96 -8.82
C TYR A 72 0.05 -5.24 -8.32
N THR A 73 1.12 -5.06 -7.56
CA THR A 73 1.89 -6.10 -6.87
C THR A 73 1.67 -6.10 -5.35
N GLY A 74 1.09 -5.03 -4.80
CA GLY A 74 0.90 -4.88 -3.35
C GLY A 74 2.10 -4.26 -2.62
N ASP A 75 3.04 -3.69 -3.36
CA ASP A 75 4.29 -3.15 -2.81
C ASP A 75 4.19 -1.67 -2.43
N LEU A 76 5.23 -1.15 -1.78
CA LEU A 76 5.33 0.26 -1.41
C LEU A 76 5.06 1.19 -2.60
N GLY A 77 4.13 2.11 -2.44
CA GLY A 77 3.76 3.09 -3.46
C GLY A 77 2.71 2.62 -4.46
N ASN A 78 2.35 1.33 -4.48
CA ASN A 78 1.20 0.87 -5.24
C ASN A 78 -0.08 1.54 -4.76
N GLU A 79 -1.00 1.72 -5.69
CA GLU A 79 -2.27 2.39 -5.48
C GLU A 79 -3.44 1.51 -5.89
N PHE A 80 -4.57 1.72 -5.26
CA PHE A 80 -5.85 1.12 -5.63
C PHE A 80 -6.98 2.10 -5.32
N TYR A 81 -8.15 1.83 -5.87
CA TYR A 81 -9.32 2.69 -5.74
C TYR A 81 -10.48 1.91 -5.17
N VAL A 82 -11.28 2.54 -4.34
CA VAL A 82 -12.48 1.96 -3.73
C VAL A 82 -13.64 2.89 -4.03
N ALA A 83 -14.63 2.39 -4.75
CA ALA A 83 -15.90 3.07 -4.96
C ALA A 83 -16.93 2.58 -3.93
N MET A 84 -17.69 3.53 -3.42
CA MET A 84 -18.73 3.33 -2.42
C MET A 84 -19.97 4.14 -2.82
N GLU A 85 -21.14 3.69 -2.39
CA GLU A 85 -22.40 4.36 -2.66
C GLU A 85 -23.24 4.48 -1.39
N ASP A 86 -23.98 5.57 -1.24
CA ASP A 86 -24.97 5.76 -0.16
C ASP A 86 -26.42 5.75 -0.69
N GLY A 87 -26.59 5.38 -1.97
CA GLY A 87 -27.85 5.41 -2.71
C GLY A 87 -28.17 6.73 -3.41
N HIS A 88 -27.39 7.79 -3.18
CA HIS A 88 -27.59 9.11 -3.80
C HIS A 88 -26.37 9.56 -4.61
N SER A 89 -25.17 9.27 -4.11
CA SER A 89 -23.90 9.69 -4.68
C SER A 89 -22.88 8.56 -4.65
N ILE A 90 -21.96 8.58 -5.61
CA ILE A 90 -20.80 7.68 -5.62
C ILE A 90 -19.64 8.42 -4.96
N LEU A 91 -18.93 7.76 -4.03
CA LEU A 91 -17.69 8.24 -3.46
C LEU A 91 -16.56 7.28 -3.88
N THR A 92 -15.56 7.80 -4.58
CA THR A 92 -14.37 7.04 -4.94
C THR A 92 -13.16 7.54 -4.17
N GLN A 93 -12.52 6.65 -3.44
CA GLN A 93 -11.33 6.91 -2.65
C GLN A 93 -10.11 6.22 -3.26
N LYS A 94 -8.99 6.94 -3.29
CA LYS A 94 -7.69 6.42 -3.70
C LYS A 94 -6.83 6.14 -2.48
N TYR A 95 -6.32 4.92 -2.42
CA TYR A 95 -5.41 4.48 -1.38
C TYR A 95 -4.01 4.25 -1.94
N VAL A 96 -2.99 4.52 -1.12
CA VAL A 96 -1.59 4.24 -1.47
C VAL A 96 -0.93 3.46 -0.34
N ILE A 97 -0.20 2.41 -0.72
CA ILE A 97 0.57 1.58 0.18
C ILE A 97 1.81 2.36 0.65
N TYR A 98 1.99 2.43 1.96
CA TYR A 98 3.09 3.12 2.63
C TYR A 98 3.72 2.20 3.68
N LYS A 99 4.98 2.48 3.99
CA LYS A 99 5.72 1.79 5.05
C LYS A 99 5.40 2.42 6.40
N THR A 100 5.07 1.59 7.37
CA THR A 100 4.92 1.97 8.77
C THR A 100 5.96 1.26 9.63
N THR A 101 6.30 1.86 10.77
CA THR A 101 7.24 1.28 11.74
C THR A 101 6.55 1.24 13.09
N ALA A 102 6.43 0.05 13.67
CA ALA A 102 5.87 -0.12 15.00
C ALA A 102 6.81 0.48 16.07
N GLN A 103 6.25 1.26 16.98
CA GLN A 103 7.04 1.95 18.02
C GLN A 103 7.67 0.99 19.04
N THR A 104 7.08 -0.19 19.21
CA THR A 104 7.43 -1.15 20.26
C THR A 104 8.65 -2.00 19.93
N ASP A 105 8.81 -2.43 18.69
CA ASP A 105 9.83 -3.39 18.27
C ASP A 105 10.59 -2.94 17.00
N GLN A 106 10.32 -1.72 16.50
CA GLN A 106 10.86 -1.20 15.24
C GLN A 106 10.57 -2.13 14.04
N SER A 107 9.57 -3.00 14.14
CA SER A 107 9.15 -3.82 13.01
C SER A 107 8.56 -2.93 11.93
N GLU A 108 9.00 -3.17 10.70
CA GLU A 108 8.49 -2.49 9.53
C GLU A 108 7.36 -3.34 8.91
N SER A 109 6.28 -2.69 8.50
CA SER A 109 5.18 -3.34 7.78
C SER A 109 4.60 -2.39 6.73
N LEU A 110 3.89 -2.96 5.76
CA LEU A 110 3.12 -2.18 4.79
C LEU A 110 1.69 -1.98 5.33
N GLN A 111 1.18 -0.77 5.14
CA GLN A 111 -0.21 -0.39 5.34
C GLN A 111 -0.64 0.48 4.17
N TYR A 112 -1.93 0.75 4.00
CA TYR A 112 -2.42 1.69 3.01
C TYR A 112 -3.18 2.83 3.68
N LYS A 113 -3.10 4.03 3.09
CA LYS A 113 -3.79 5.23 3.60
C LYS A 113 -4.54 5.92 2.48
N LEU A 114 -5.63 6.58 2.86
CA LEU A 114 -6.37 7.47 1.98
C LEU A 114 -5.43 8.59 1.49
N LYS A 115 -5.34 8.73 0.17
CA LYS A 115 -4.56 9.78 -0.49
C LYS A 115 -5.46 10.86 -1.06
N ASP A 116 -6.52 10.47 -1.77
CA ASP A 116 -7.48 11.36 -2.42
C ASP A 116 -8.89 10.77 -2.36
N SER A 117 -9.89 11.62 -2.50
CA SER A 117 -11.31 11.25 -2.53
C SER A 117 -12.05 12.14 -3.52
N TRP A 118 -12.96 11.54 -4.29
CA TRP A 118 -13.77 12.24 -5.30
C TRP A 118 -15.22 11.78 -5.23
N GLU A 119 -16.14 12.72 -5.38
CA GLU A 119 -17.57 12.44 -5.58
C GLU A 119 -17.84 12.24 -7.07
N ASP A 120 -18.77 11.33 -7.39
CA ASP A 120 -19.25 11.02 -8.74
C ASP A 120 -18.16 10.68 -9.76
N PHE A 121 -17.02 10.19 -9.28
CA PHE A 121 -15.92 9.72 -10.11
C PHE A 121 -15.91 8.20 -10.16
N LYS A 122 -15.70 7.63 -11.36
CA LYS A 122 -15.41 6.22 -11.54
C LYS A 122 -14.12 6.07 -12.36
N PRO A 123 -13.17 5.22 -11.94
CA PRO A 123 -11.98 4.95 -12.75
C PRO A 123 -12.36 4.48 -14.16
N PRO A 124 -11.64 4.91 -15.22
CA PRO A 124 -11.95 4.54 -16.60
C PRO A 124 -11.85 3.03 -16.81
N ALA A 125 -12.82 2.47 -17.54
CA ALA A 125 -12.84 1.05 -17.88
C ALA A 125 -11.60 0.63 -18.69
N GLY A 126 -11.20 -0.64 -18.53
CA GLY A 126 -10.09 -1.24 -19.29
C GLY A 126 -8.67 -0.83 -18.84
N LYS A 127 -8.53 0.01 -17.81
CA LYS A 127 -7.23 0.34 -17.19
C LYS A 127 -7.01 -0.32 -15.83
N TYR A 128 -8.04 -0.97 -15.32
CA TYR A 128 -8.07 -1.52 -13.98
C TYR A 128 -8.77 -2.87 -14.01
N GLU A 129 -8.21 -3.81 -13.28
CA GLU A 129 -8.93 -4.98 -12.83
C GLU A 129 -9.91 -4.55 -11.72
N SER A 130 -11.21 -4.74 -11.95
CA SER A 130 -12.23 -4.37 -10.98
C SER A 130 -12.95 -5.57 -10.37
N HIS A 131 -13.32 -5.41 -9.11
CA HIS A 131 -14.01 -6.41 -8.29
C HIS A 131 -15.23 -5.76 -7.67
N LYS A 132 -16.42 -6.24 -8.02
CA LYS A 132 -17.69 -5.72 -7.51
C LYS A 132 -18.15 -6.52 -6.31
N TYR A 133 -18.63 -5.85 -5.27
CA TYR A 133 -19.23 -6.48 -4.11
C TYR A 133 -20.74 -6.62 -4.29
N ASP A 134 -21.27 -7.83 -4.09
CA ASP A 134 -22.72 -8.10 -4.16
C ASP A 134 -23.42 -8.07 -2.79
N GLY A 135 -22.70 -7.66 -1.74
CA GLY A 135 -23.15 -7.71 -0.35
C GLY A 135 -22.82 -9.03 0.37
N LYS A 136 -22.25 -10.02 -0.32
CA LYS A 136 -21.82 -11.30 0.27
C LYS A 136 -20.43 -11.72 -0.19
N LYS A 137 -20.05 -11.39 -1.42
CA LYS A 137 -18.79 -11.79 -2.03
C LYS A 137 -18.33 -10.79 -3.07
N TRP A 138 -17.05 -10.86 -3.37
CA TRP A 138 -16.41 -10.16 -4.47
C TRP A 138 -16.55 -10.96 -5.77
N ILE A 139 -16.90 -10.26 -6.83
CA ILE A 139 -17.02 -10.80 -8.19
C ILE A 139 -16.13 -9.97 -9.09
N LYS A 140 -15.13 -10.61 -9.70
CA LYS A 140 -14.29 -9.98 -10.72
C LYS A 140 -15.16 -9.57 -11.91
N VAL A 141 -15.06 -8.32 -12.32
CA VAL A 141 -15.75 -7.81 -13.50
C VAL A 141 -14.86 -8.03 -14.71
N GLU A 142 -15.34 -8.82 -15.67
CA GLU A 142 -14.68 -8.95 -16.95
C GLU A 142 -14.97 -7.71 -17.79
N VAL A 143 -13.92 -6.99 -18.21
CA VAL A 143 -14.07 -5.88 -19.16
C VAL A 143 -14.46 -6.50 -20.49
N THR A 144 -15.73 -6.36 -20.87
CA THR A 144 -16.17 -6.69 -22.23
C THR A 144 -15.82 -5.48 -23.09
N GLU A 145 -14.84 -5.62 -23.98
CA GLU A 145 -14.60 -4.63 -25.03
C GLU A 145 -15.80 -4.67 -25.99
N ASP A 146 -16.62 -3.62 -25.98
CA ASP A 146 -17.63 -3.34 -27.01
C ASP A 146 -17.01 -2.55 -28.17
#